data_AF-A0A4V2BQU8-F1
#
_entry.id   AF-A0A4V2BQU8-F1
#
_cell.length_a   1.000
_cell.length_b   1.000
_cell.length_c   1.000
_cell.angle_alpha   90.00
_cell.angle_beta   90.00
_cell.angle_gamma   90.00
#
_symmetry.space_group_name_H-M   'P 1'
#
loop_
_entity.id
_entity.type
_entity.pdbx_description
1 polymer ?
#
loop_
_entity_poly.entity_id
_entity_poly.type
_entity_poly.pdbx_seq_one_letter_code
_entity_poly.pdbx_strand_id
1 'polypeptide(L)'
;ACQALEDAVVLGDVLADATADDVAQCLEEYNAVRSERTARTQLLAREMGTRVYHPAGEEAQARTAMLRSLTEDDLYEKVHWLHGARDFTRSRRP
;
A
#
# COMPACT_ATOMS: atom_id res chain seq x y z
N ALA A 1 -9.75 1.70 -4.68
CA ALA A 1 -10.29 0.41 -5.15
C ALA A 1 -9.36 -0.75 -4.78
N CYS A 2 -8.10 -0.80 -5.23
CA CYS A 2 -7.23 -1.96 -5.00
C CYS A 2 -7.00 -2.32 -3.52
N GLN A 3 -6.85 -1.34 -2.62
CA GLN A 3 -6.70 -1.61 -1.18
C GLN A 3 -7.91 -2.39 -0.61
N ALA A 4 -9.14 -2.08 -1.04
CA ALA A 4 -10.33 -2.82 -0.61
C ALA A 4 -10.37 -4.25 -1.17
N LEU A 5 -9.80 -4.49 -2.35
CA LEU A 5 -9.65 -5.83 -2.90
C LEU A 5 -8.62 -6.64 -2.11
N GLU A 6 -7.49 -6.02 -1.72
CA GLU A 6 -6.52 -6.64 -0.82
C GLU A 6 -7.17 -6.96 0.54
N ASP A 7 -7.98 -6.05 1.08
CA ASP A 7 -8.72 -6.26 2.34
C ASP A 7 -9.67 -7.46 2.24
N ALA A 8 -10.41 -7.60 1.14
CA ALA A 8 -11.31 -8.73 0.90
C ALA A 8 -10.56 -10.07 0.84
N VAL A 9 -9.39 -10.11 0.20
CA VAL A 9 -8.55 -11.31 0.13
C VAL A 9 -8.03 -11.69 1.51
N VAL A 10 -7.54 -10.74 2.31
CA VAL A 10 -7.04 -11.01 3.67
C VAL A 10 -8.18 -11.43 4.60
N LEU A 11 -9.33 -10.77 4.53
CA LEU A 11 -10.51 -11.18 5.32
C LEU A 11 -10.94 -12.61 4.99
N GLY A 12 -10.97 -12.98 3.70
CA GLY A 12 -11.29 -14.34 3.28
C GLY A 12 -10.30 -15.38 3.83
N ASP A 13 -9.01 -15.04 3.86
CA ASP A 13 -7.95 -15.91 4.36
C ASP A 13 -7.97 -16.06 5.89
N VAL A 14 -8.18 -14.98 6.65
CA VAL A 14 -8.20 -15.07 8.13
C VAL A 14 -9.49 -15.66 8.69
N LEU A 15 -10.61 -15.55 7.96
CA LEU A 15 -11.92 -16.08 8.36
C LEU A 15 -12.21 -17.49 7.81
N ALA A 16 -11.36 -18.05 6.94
CA ALA A 16 -11.65 -19.27 6.18
C ALA A 16 -12.18 -20.45 7.04
N ASP A 17 -11.57 -20.65 8.22
CA ASP A 17 -11.91 -21.73 9.15
C ASP A 17 -12.42 -21.21 10.51
N ALA A 18 -12.77 -19.92 10.59
CA ALA A 18 -13.16 -19.27 11.84
C ALA A 18 -14.57 -19.69 12.27
N THR A 19 -14.73 -20.00 13.55
CA THR A 19 -16.05 -20.09 14.18
C THR A 19 -16.56 -18.71 14.58
N ALA A 20 -17.82 -18.62 15.03
CA ALA A 20 -18.39 -17.35 15.50
C ALA A 20 -17.61 -16.74 16.68
N ASP A 21 -17.05 -17.57 17.55
CA ASP A 21 -16.28 -17.13 18.71
C ASP A 21 -14.89 -16.60 18.32
N ASP A 22 -14.35 -17.02 17.17
CA ASP A 22 -13.03 -16.62 16.68
C ASP A 22 -13.05 -15.25 15.96
N VAL A 23 -14.23 -14.74 15.58
CA VAL A 23 -14.37 -13.56 14.71
C VAL A 23 -13.61 -12.35 15.24
N ALA A 24 -13.70 -12.06 16.55
CA ALA A 24 -13.01 -10.92 17.15
C ALA A 24 -11.48 -11.03 16.96
N GLN A 25 -10.91 -12.20 17.24
CA GLN A 25 -9.49 -12.47 17.07
C GLN A 25 -9.06 -12.42 15.59
N CYS A 26 -9.87 -12.97 14.68
CA CYS A 26 -9.59 -12.89 13.24
C CYS A 26 -9.58 -11.44 12.72
N LEU A 27 -10.45 -10.57 13.24
CA LEU A 27 -10.46 -9.15 12.88
C LEU A 27 -9.26 -8.38 13.44
N GLU A 28 -8.77 -8.74 14.62
CA GLU A 28 -7.50 -8.22 15.16
C GLU A 28 -6.33 -8.60 14.25
N GLU A 29 -6.29 -9.85 13.77
CA GLU A 29 -5.24 -10.29 12.85
C GLU A 29 -5.33 -9.60 11.49
N TYR A 30 -6.53 -9.47 10.92
CA TYR A 30 -6.76 -8.68 9.71
C TYR A 30 -6.20 -7.25 9.87
N ASN A 31 -6.49 -6.60 11.00
CA ASN A 31 -6.01 -5.26 11.30
C ASN A 31 -4.47 -5.22 11.38
N ALA A 32 -3.85 -6.18 12.08
CA ALA A 32 -2.40 -6.28 12.18
C ALA A 32 -1.72 -6.47 10.81
N VAL A 33 -2.35 -7.20 9.89
CA VAL A 33 -1.83 -7.42 8.53
C VAL A 33 -2.00 -6.18 7.64
N ARG A 34 -3.12 -5.46 7.75
CA ARG A 34 -3.54 -4.46 6.75
C ARG A 34 -3.31 -3.00 7.16
N SER A 35 -3.31 -2.69 8.45
CA SER A 35 -3.29 -1.30 8.95
C SER A 35 -2.12 -0.48 8.42
N GLU A 36 -0.90 -0.99 8.55
CA GLU A 36 0.30 -0.27 8.12
C GLU A 36 0.31 -0.03 6.60
N ARG A 37 0.00 -1.07 5.81
CA ARG A 37 -0.03 -0.97 4.34
C ARG A 37 -1.08 0.01 3.86
N THR A 38 -2.28 -0.04 4.43
CA THR A 38 -3.36 0.91 4.12
C THR A 38 -2.98 2.33 4.51
N ALA A 39 -2.44 2.53 5.72
CA ALA A 39 -2.01 3.85 6.19
C ALA A 39 -0.90 4.44 5.31
N ARG A 40 0.15 3.66 5.01
CA ARG A 40 1.26 4.07 4.13
C ARG A 40 0.75 4.47 2.75
N THR A 41 -0.18 3.71 2.18
CA THR A 41 -0.78 4.01 0.86
C THR A 41 -1.55 5.33 0.90
N GLN A 42 -2.36 5.57 1.93
CA GLN A 42 -3.13 6.81 2.08
C GLN A 42 -2.23 8.04 2.28
N LEU A 43 -1.21 7.92 3.14
CA LEU A 43 -0.25 9.00 3.38
C LEU A 43 0.56 9.32 2.13
N LEU A 44 1.06 8.30 1.42
CA LEU A 44 1.77 8.51 0.16
C LEU A 44 0.86 9.18 -0.88
N ALA A 45 -0.39 8.75 -1.02
CA ALA A 45 -1.31 9.34 -1.99
C ALA A 45 -1.52 10.85 -1.75
N ARG A 46 -1.62 11.25 -0.47
CA ARG A 46 -1.69 12.67 -0.09
C ARG A 46 -0.41 13.41 -0.46
N GLU A 47 0.74 12.85 -0.13
CA GLU A 47 2.04 13.47 -0.39
C GLU A 47 2.36 13.56 -1.90
N MET A 48 1.95 12.56 -2.68
CA MET A 48 2.05 12.61 -4.14
C MET A 48 1.22 13.77 -4.71
N GLY A 49 0.03 14.01 -4.14
CA GLY A 49 -0.81 15.16 -4.50
C GLY A 49 -0.09 16.49 -4.32
N THR A 50 0.54 16.69 -3.16
CA THR A 50 1.18 17.94 -2.75
C THR A 50 2.55 18.15 -3.39
N ARG A 51 3.45 17.16 -3.29
CA ARG A 51 4.85 17.30 -3.69
C ARG A 51 5.14 16.87 -5.12
N VAL A 52 4.32 15.99 -5.69
CA VAL A 52 4.58 15.46 -7.04
C VAL A 52 3.65 16.06 -8.06
N TYR A 53 2.33 16.04 -7.86
CA TYR A 53 1.39 16.44 -8.90
C TYR A 53 1.12 17.94 -8.95
N HIS A 54 0.92 18.58 -7.80
CA HIS A 54 0.53 19.99 -7.72
C HIS A 54 1.55 20.94 -7.05
N PRO A 55 2.89 20.69 -7.05
CA PRO A 55 3.81 21.71 -6.56
C PRO A 55 3.87 22.89 -7.54
N ALA A 56 4.23 24.07 -7.05
CA ALA A 56 4.36 25.30 -7.85
C ALA A 56 5.70 26.00 -7.55
N GLY A 57 6.11 26.93 -8.42
CA GLY A 57 7.33 27.72 -8.23
C GLY A 57 8.60 26.88 -8.15
N GLU A 58 9.47 27.20 -7.20
CA GLU A 58 10.76 26.52 -6.99
C GLU A 58 10.58 25.03 -6.69
N GLU A 59 9.55 24.65 -5.92
CA GLU A 59 9.24 23.25 -5.62
C GLU A 59 8.88 22.46 -6.89
N ALA A 60 8.18 23.08 -7.84
CA ALA A 60 7.88 22.44 -9.12
C ALA A 60 9.14 22.23 -9.96
N GLN A 61 10.08 23.18 -9.93
CA GLN A 61 11.37 23.08 -10.61
C GLN A 61 12.24 21.98 -9.99
N ALA A 62 12.33 21.93 -8.66
CA ALA A 62 13.04 20.90 -7.92
C ALA A 62 12.46 19.50 -8.20
N ARG A 63 11.13 19.34 -8.15
CA ARG A 63 10.44 18.10 -8.53
C ARG A 63 10.73 17.70 -9.97
N THR A 64 10.73 18.65 -10.90
CA THR A 64 11.01 18.37 -12.32
C THR A 64 12.45 17.90 -12.53
N ALA A 65 13.42 18.54 -11.86
CA ALA A 65 14.82 18.13 -11.89
C ALA A 65 15.00 16.72 -11.31
N MET A 66 14.37 16.44 -10.16
CA MET A 66 14.37 15.12 -9.53
C MET A 66 13.77 14.04 -10.43
N LEU A 67 12.59 14.28 -11.03
CA LEU A 67 11.97 13.28 -11.92
C LEU A 67 12.80 13.05 -13.19
N ARG A 68 13.44 14.10 -13.74
CA ARG A 68 14.31 13.98 -14.93
C ARG A 68 15.61 13.23 -14.66
N SER A 69 16.06 13.15 -13.41
CA SER A 69 17.27 12.41 -13.06
C SER A 69 17.04 10.91 -12.85
N LEU A 70 15.78 10.45 -12.88
CA LEU A 70 15.43 9.04 -12.67
C LEU A 70 15.31 8.30 -14.00
N THR A 71 15.85 7.10 -14.03
CA THR A 71 15.60 6.14 -15.10
C THR A 71 14.24 5.47 -14.93
N GLU A 72 13.80 4.72 -15.95
CA GLU A 72 12.57 3.93 -15.86
C GLU A 72 12.67 2.87 -14.75
N ASP A 73 13.82 2.20 -14.62
CA ASP A 73 14.07 1.23 -13.55
C ASP A 73 13.99 1.88 -12.16
N ASP A 74 14.56 3.08 -11.99
CA ASP A 74 14.44 3.82 -10.73
C ASP A 74 12.98 4.14 -10.37
N LEU A 75 12.15 4.43 -11.38
CA LEU A 75 10.73 4.68 -11.19
C LEU A 75 9.99 3.40 -10.80
N TYR A 76 10.29 2.27 -11.44
CA TYR A 76 9.73 0.97 -11.08
C TYR A 76 10.08 0.59 -9.64
N GLU A 77 11.35 0.73 -9.24
CA GLU A 77 11.79 0.45 -7.88
C GLU A 77 11.06 1.31 -6.84
N LYS A 78 10.84 2.59 -7.13
CA LYS A 78 10.09 3.50 -6.24
C LYS A 78 8.65 3.05 -5.99
N VAL A 79 8.00 2.43 -6.97
CA VAL A 79 6.59 2.01 -6.87
C VAL A 79 6.42 0.50 -6.61
N HIS A 80 7.52 -0.27 -6.61
CA HIS A 80 7.50 -1.73 -6.47
C HIS A 80 6.80 -2.19 -5.20
N TRP A 81 7.00 -1.51 -4.07
CA TRP A 81 6.34 -1.88 -2.81
C TRP A 81 4.80 -1.83 -2.88
N LEU A 82 4.23 -0.97 -3.74
CA LEU A 82 2.79 -0.81 -3.89
C LEU A 82 2.24 -1.80 -4.92
N HIS A 83 2.90 -1.95 -6.07
CA HIS A 83 2.41 -2.72 -7.22
C HIS A 83 2.97 -4.15 -7.33
N GLY A 84 4.10 -4.45 -6.69
CA GLY A 84 4.75 -5.77 -6.71
C GLY A 84 4.40 -6.66 -5.51
N ALA A 85 3.68 -6.13 -4.50
CA ALA A 85 3.34 -6.88 -3.30
C ALA A 85 2.41 -8.07 -3.57
N ARG A 86 2.82 -9.27 -3.15
CA ARG A 86 2.08 -10.54 -3.34
C ARG A 86 1.86 -11.33 -2.05
N ASP A 87 2.67 -11.06 -1.03
CA ASP A 87 2.78 -11.91 0.16
C ASP A 87 2.19 -11.20 1.38
N PHE A 88 0.87 -11.08 1.40
CA PHE A 88 0.14 -10.41 2.50
C PHE A 88 -1.02 -11.26 3.06
N THR A 89 -1.08 -12.55 2.72
CA THR A 89 -2.01 -13.55 3.29
C THR A 89 -1.26 -14.61 4.09
N ARG A 90 -1.89 -15.27 5.06
CA ARG A 90 -1.29 -16.38 5.83
C ARG A 90 -0.76 -17.47 4.90
N SER A 91 -1.55 -17.83 3.89
CA SER A 91 -1.23 -18.82 2.85
C SER A 91 0.00 -18.50 2.00
N ARG A 92 0.54 -17.26 2.06
CA ARG A 92 1.69 -16.80 1.27
C ARG A 92 2.80 -16.16 2.10
N ARG A 93 2.76 -16.24 3.44
CA ARG A 93 3.92 -15.86 4.27
C ARG A 93 4.98 -16.98 4.20
N PRO A 94 6.28 -16.65 4.13
CA PRO A 94 7.37 -17.63 4.15
C PRO A 94 7.44 -18.42 5.46
#